data_AF-A0A3R7EZ32-F1
#
_entry.id   AF-A0A3R7EZ32-F1
#
_cell.length_a   1.000
_cell.length_b   1.000
_cell.length_c   1.000
_cell.angle_alpha   90.00
_cell.angle_beta   90.00
_cell.angle_gamma   90.00
#
_symmetry.space_group_name_H-M   'P 1'
#
loop_
_entity.id
_entity.type
_entity.pdbx_description
1 polymer ?
#
loop_
_entity_poly.entity_id
_entity_poly.type
_entity_poly.pdbx_seq_one_letter_code
_entity_poly.pdbx_strand_id
1 'polypeptide(L)'
;MWPSLRKSKRKRAVVADVDDDDYHGNFTSEIFEDWFTKLCRSLQQDYGACNIHMDGASYHKRITNPCPKVSSRKADIQAWLAAKGIDVDPKLTKAELLVMVKTSRDGPRYAPQLIATEYGHTLYYTPPYHPELQPIEIIWGIVKQKMARRLSTSMADMDARLKKFMSEVTSSQWVSSHRKAQAFEDKYAEVNDDDIPLAGSDSDSDSGGRDGDVAFLLGEESGEEYN
;
A
#
# COMPACT_ATOMS: atom_id res chain seq x y z
N MET A 1 -56.99 -27.35 13.20
CA MET A 1 -57.08 -27.02 14.64
C MET A 1 -55.79 -27.52 15.30
N TRP A 2 -55.13 -26.72 16.15
CA TRP A 2 -53.74 -26.94 16.60
C TRP A 2 -53.64 -26.70 18.12
N PRO A 3 -52.90 -27.53 18.86
CA PRO A 3 -52.05 -27.02 19.95
C PRO A 3 -50.66 -27.71 19.92
N SER A 4 -49.56 -27.03 19.57
CA SER A 4 -48.86 -25.96 20.31
C SER A 4 -48.30 -26.36 21.68
N LEU A 5 -47.28 -27.22 21.68
CA LEU A 5 -46.38 -27.36 22.83
C LEU A 5 -45.12 -26.50 22.61
N ARG A 6 -45.16 -25.28 23.17
CA ARG A 6 -44.00 -24.37 23.22
C ARG A 6 -42.88 -25.01 24.06
N LYS A 7 -41.72 -25.28 23.45
CA LYS A 7 -40.48 -25.55 24.21
C LYS A 7 -39.75 -24.23 24.50
N SER A 8 -39.24 -24.10 25.73
CA SER A 8 -38.69 -22.84 26.26
C SER A 8 -37.38 -22.42 25.57
N LYS A 9 -37.22 -21.11 25.31
CA LYS A 9 -35.97 -20.54 24.79
C LYS A 9 -34.90 -20.51 25.88
N ARG A 10 -33.95 -21.45 25.87
CA ARG A 10 -32.65 -21.23 26.51
C ARG A 10 -31.89 -20.17 25.70
N LYS A 11 -31.61 -19.01 26.30
CA LYS A 11 -30.64 -18.05 25.76
C LYS A 11 -29.27 -18.72 25.78
N ARG A 12 -28.71 -19.06 24.61
CA ARG A 12 -27.26 -19.22 24.48
C ARG A 12 -26.67 -17.82 24.56
N ALA A 13 -25.73 -17.60 25.49
CA ALA A 13 -24.87 -16.45 25.42
C ALA A 13 -24.03 -16.59 24.13
N VAL A 14 -24.13 -15.61 23.24
CA VAL A 14 -23.12 -15.44 22.20
C VAL A 14 -21.95 -14.77 22.91
N VAL A 15 -21.00 -15.57 23.37
CA VAL A 15 -19.62 -15.09 23.46
C VAL A 15 -19.22 -14.82 22.02
N ALA A 16 -19.04 -13.53 21.72
CA ALA A 16 -18.36 -13.13 20.51
C ALA A 16 -16.87 -13.33 20.77
N ASP A 17 -16.40 -14.55 20.53
CA ASP A 17 -15.00 -14.77 20.19
C ASP A 17 -14.82 -14.09 18.83
N VAL A 18 -14.44 -12.82 18.86
CA VAL A 18 -14.03 -12.09 17.67
C VAL A 18 -12.59 -12.51 17.41
N ASP A 19 -12.42 -13.60 16.67
CA ASP A 19 -11.17 -13.86 15.94
C ASP A 19 -11.07 -12.79 14.84
N ASP A 20 -10.71 -11.56 15.25
CA ASP A 20 -10.38 -10.44 14.37
C ASP A 20 -8.91 -10.55 13.93
N ASP A 21 -8.52 -11.76 13.51
CA ASP A 21 -7.22 -12.07 12.91
C ASP A 21 -7.21 -11.64 11.41
N ASP A 22 -7.95 -10.57 11.08
CA ASP A 22 -7.71 -9.80 9.87
C ASP A 22 -6.38 -9.07 10.01
N TYR A 23 -5.36 -9.70 9.42
CA TYR A 23 -4.00 -9.16 9.27
C TYR A 23 -3.99 -7.73 8.68
N HIS A 24 -5.03 -7.32 7.95
CA HIS A 24 -5.18 -5.99 7.37
C HIS A 24 -5.96 -5.00 8.26
N GLY A 25 -6.71 -5.47 9.25
CA GLY A 25 -7.46 -4.60 10.18
C GLY A 25 -6.57 -3.93 11.24
N ASN A 26 -5.47 -4.58 11.63
CA ASN A 26 -4.60 -4.13 12.73
C ASN A 26 -3.45 -3.17 12.32
N PHE A 27 -3.26 -2.87 11.03
CA PHE A 27 -2.18 -1.99 10.56
C PHE A 27 -2.71 -0.72 9.90
N THR A 28 -2.85 0.34 10.69
CA THR A 28 -3.41 1.64 10.23
C THR A 28 -2.31 2.60 9.77
N SER A 29 -2.72 3.70 9.10
CA SER A 29 -1.80 4.76 8.70
C SER A 29 -1.11 5.40 9.91
N GLU A 30 -1.82 5.58 11.03
CA GLU A 30 -1.31 6.19 12.25
C GLU A 30 -0.22 5.31 12.91
N ILE A 31 -0.43 3.98 12.91
CA ILE A 31 0.56 3.01 13.40
C ILE A 31 1.81 3.03 12.52
N PHE A 32 1.60 3.02 11.18
CA PHE A 32 2.69 3.13 10.22
C PHE A 32 3.48 4.44 10.40
N GLU A 33 2.81 5.57 10.54
CA GLU A 33 3.43 6.89 10.65
C GLU A 33 4.23 7.09 11.94
N ASP A 34 3.77 6.56 13.07
CA ASP A 34 4.56 6.56 14.32
C ASP A 34 5.85 5.73 14.18
N TRP A 35 5.76 4.54 13.57
CA TRP A 35 6.93 3.73 13.23
C TRP A 35 7.85 4.45 12.23
N PHE A 36 7.30 5.03 11.17
CA PHE A 36 8.05 5.68 10.10
C PHE A 36 8.73 6.96 10.58
N THR A 37 8.11 7.70 11.52
CA THR A 37 8.72 8.85 12.21
C THR A 37 9.95 8.42 13.02
N LYS A 38 9.87 7.28 13.73
CA LYS A 38 11.00 6.72 14.48
C LYS A 38 12.12 6.27 13.54
N LEU A 39 11.77 5.62 12.42
CA LEU A 39 12.72 5.23 11.38
C LEU A 39 13.45 6.45 10.79
N CYS A 40 12.71 7.48 10.35
CA CYS A 40 13.31 8.71 9.79
C CYS A 40 14.25 9.39 10.79
N ARG A 41 13.86 9.50 12.06
CA ARG A 41 14.76 10.03 13.10
C ARG A 41 16.07 9.25 13.22
N SER A 42 16.00 7.91 13.22
CA SER A 42 17.20 7.06 13.27
C SER A 42 18.05 7.20 12.01
N LEU A 43 17.43 7.21 10.82
CA LEU A 43 18.12 7.40 9.55
C LEU A 43 18.86 8.74 9.49
N GLN A 44 18.20 9.82 9.91
CA GLN A 44 18.81 11.15 9.99
C GLN A 44 20.02 11.18 10.94
N GLN A 45 19.93 10.50 12.08
CA GLN A 45 21.00 10.44 13.08
C GLN A 45 22.21 9.62 12.63
N ASP A 46 21.98 8.45 12.04
CA ASP A 46 23.02 7.47 11.73
C ASP A 46 23.61 7.63 10.31
N TYR A 47 22.81 8.14 9.36
CA TYR A 47 23.15 8.18 7.92
C TYR A 47 22.90 9.52 7.23
N GLY A 48 22.14 10.43 7.86
CA GLY A 48 21.78 11.73 7.28
C GLY A 48 20.64 11.66 6.26
N ALA A 49 20.70 12.50 5.22
CA ALA A 49 19.68 12.54 4.16
C ALA A 49 19.64 11.20 3.40
N CYS A 50 18.43 10.71 3.09
CA CYS A 50 18.22 9.39 2.48
C CYS A 50 17.13 9.46 1.41
N ASN A 51 17.22 8.60 0.41
CA ASN A 51 16.15 8.34 -0.55
C ASN A 51 15.41 7.08 -0.12
N ILE A 52 14.10 7.21 0.12
CA ILE A 52 13.23 6.16 0.63
C ILE A 52 12.27 5.76 -0.49
N HIS A 53 12.25 4.47 -0.84
CA HIS A 53 11.37 3.91 -1.86
C HIS A 53 10.29 3.08 -1.15
N MET A 54 9.02 3.31 -1.47
CA MET A 54 7.87 2.77 -0.76
C MET A 54 6.80 2.24 -1.73
N ASP A 55 6.06 1.22 -1.31
CA ASP A 55 5.02 0.62 -2.15
C ASP A 55 3.75 1.47 -2.26
N GLY A 56 2.77 0.97 -3.02
CA GLY A 56 1.51 1.64 -3.26
C GLY A 56 0.45 1.51 -2.15
N ALA A 57 0.71 0.86 -1.02
CA ALA A 57 -0.31 0.47 -0.05
C ALA A 57 -1.11 1.66 0.50
N SER A 58 -2.40 1.42 0.79
CA SER A 58 -3.34 2.48 1.21
C SER A 58 -2.90 3.19 2.50
N TYR A 59 -2.40 2.45 3.49
CA TYR A 59 -1.90 3.01 4.75
C TYR A 59 -0.58 3.79 4.60
N HIS A 60 0.22 3.51 3.55
CA HIS A 60 1.37 4.34 3.18
C HIS A 60 0.98 5.66 2.49
N LYS A 61 -0.30 5.85 2.12
CA LYS A 61 -0.78 6.96 1.27
C LYS A 61 -1.93 7.75 1.89
N ARG A 62 -1.93 7.94 3.22
CA ARG A 62 -2.88 8.84 3.89
C ARG A 62 -2.72 10.28 3.40
N ILE A 63 -3.77 10.83 2.80
CA ILE A 63 -3.79 12.18 2.22
C ILE A 63 -4.05 13.22 3.32
N THR A 64 -3.22 14.27 3.41
CA THR A 64 -3.35 15.37 4.37
C THR A 64 -4.10 16.59 3.82
N ASN A 65 -4.25 16.70 2.49
CA ASN A 65 -5.05 17.72 1.80
C ASN A 65 -6.26 17.10 1.06
N PRO A 66 -7.19 16.41 1.75
CA PRO A 66 -8.32 15.77 1.09
C PRO A 66 -9.19 16.78 0.34
N CYS A 67 -9.58 16.42 -0.87
CA CYS A 67 -10.53 17.17 -1.69
C CYS A 67 -11.97 16.66 -1.45
N PRO A 68 -13.00 17.51 -1.58
CA PRO A 68 -14.39 17.08 -1.54
C PRO A 68 -14.69 16.00 -2.59
N LYS A 69 -15.43 14.97 -2.20
CA LYS A 69 -15.84 13.85 -3.07
C LYS A 69 -17.26 14.06 -3.60
N VAL A 70 -17.67 13.21 -4.56
CA VAL A 70 -19.06 13.15 -5.05
C VAL A 70 -20.06 12.88 -3.92
N SER A 71 -19.64 12.26 -2.81
CA SER A 71 -20.44 12.06 -1.60
C SER A 71 -20.54 13.29 -0.66
N SER A 72 -19.59 14.24 -0.71
CA SER A 72 -19.57 15.43 0.17
C SER A 72 -20.82 16.31 0.02
N ARG A 73 -21.22 17.04 1.06
CA ARG A 73 -22.40 17.92 0.97
C ARG A 73 -22.06 19.14 0.11
N LYS A 74 -23.07 19.74 -0.53
CA LYS A 74 -22.87 20.97 -1.34
C LYS A 74 -22.19 22.08 -0.52
N ALA A 75 -22.61 22.26 0.73
CA ALA A 75 -22.02 23.24 1.65
C ALA A 75 -20.52 22.97 1.93
N ASP A 76 -20.13 21.70 2.14
CA ASP A 76 -18.72 21.32 2.38
C ASP A 76 -17.85 21.64 1.15
N ILE A 77 -18.37 21.39 -0.05
CA ILE A 77 -17.70 21.71 -1.33
C ILE A 77 -17.53 23.23 -1.48
N GLN A 78 -18.58 24.01 -1.19
CA GLN A 78 -18.52 25.48 -1.23
C GLN A 78 -17.53 26.04 -0.20
N ALA A 79 -17.51 25.49 1.03
CA ALA A 79 -16.58 25.90 2.08
C ALA A 79 -15.12 25.59 1.70
N TRP A 80 -14.86 24.45 1.04
CA TRP A 80 -13.51 24.11 0.55
C TRP A 80 -13.04 25.05 -0.57
N LEU A 81 -13.91 25.39 -1.53
CA LEU A 81 -13.60 26.34 -2.60
C LEU A 81 -13.34 27.75 -2.03
N ALA A 82 -14.17 28.20 -1.08
CA ALA A 82 -13.98 29.47 -0.38
C ALA A 82 -12.68 29.49 0.45
N ALA A 83 -12.30 28.38 1.09
CA ALA A 83 -11.02 28.25 1.79
C ALA A 83 -9.80 28.30 0.85
N LYS A 84 -9.98 27.97 -0.45
CA LYS A 84 -9.00 28.22 -1.52
C LYS A 84 -9.03 29.64 -2.10
N GLY A 85 -9.91 30.52 -1.60
CA GLY A 85 -10.08 31.88 -2.13
C GLY A 85 -10.85 31.95 -3.46
N ILE A 86 -11.56 30.89 -3.83
CA ILE A 86 -12.37 30.82 -5.05
C ILE A 86 -13.78 31.30 -4.72
N ASP A 87 -14.25 32.34 -5.40
CA ASP A 87 -15.64 32.80 -5.28
C ASP A 87 -16.60 31.84 -5.99
N VAL A 88 -17.79 31.66 -5.43
CA VAL A 88 -18.73 30.61 -5.81
C VAL A 88 -20.16 31.15 -5.82
N ASP A 89 -20.78 31.23 -7.01
CA ASP A 89 -22.21 31.56 -7.12
C ASP A 89 -23.04 30.50 -6.35
N PRO A 90 -23.86 30.91 -5.35
CA PRO A 90 -24.72 30.01 -4.58
C PRO A 90 -25.66 29.16 -5.44
N LYS A 91 -25.99 29.59 -6.66
CA LYS A 91 -26.88 28.88 -7.60
C LYS A 91 -26.25 27.66 -8.24
N LEU A 92 -24.91 27.57 -8.30
CA LEU A 92 -24.20 26.46 -8.96
C LEU A 92 -24.64 25.10 -8.41
N THR A 93 -24.84 24.15 -9.31
CA THR A 93 -25.16 22.76 -8.97
C THR A 93 -23.96 22.09 -8.31
N LYS A 94 -24.21 21.01 -7.57
CA LYS A 94 -23.13 20.21 -6.97
C LYS A 94 -22.17 19.64 -8.02
N ALA A 95 -22.65 19.37 -9.24
CA ALA A 95 -21.81 18.89 -10.34
C ALA A 95 -20.82 19.96 -10.82
N GLU A 96 -21.28 21.19 -11.07
CA GLU A 96 -20.42 22.31 -11.47
C GLU A 96 -19.36 22.62 -10.39
N LEU A 97 -19.75 22.59 -9.12
CA LEU A 97 -18.82 22.76 -8.01
C LEU A 97 -17.75 21.67 -7.93
N LEU A 98 -18.09 20.41 -8.24
CA LEU A 98 -17.11 19.32 -8.30
C LEU A 98 -16.15 19.46 -9.50
N VAL A 99 -16.61 20.04 -10.61
CA VAL A 99 -15.71 20.42 -11.73
C VAL A 99 -14.73 21.50 -11.27
N MET A 100 -15.19 22.53 -10.54
CA MET A 100 -14.31 23.56 -9.96
C MET A 100 -13.30 22.98 -8.96
N VAL A 101 -13.70 22.01 -8.12
CA VAL A 101 -12.76 21.26 -7.26
C VAL A 101 -11.74 20.51 -8.10
N LYS A 102 -12.14 19.82 -9.17
CA LYS A 102 -11.23 19.04 -10.02
C LYS A 102 -10.20 19.90 -10.75
N THR A 103 -10.57 21.10 -11.20
CA THR A 103 -9.64 22.06 -11.84
C THR A 103 -8.76 22.80 -10.83
N SER A 104 -9.17 22.86 -9.56
CA SER A 104 -8.51 23.65 -8.50
C SER A 104 -7.83 22.79 -7.42
N ARG A 105 -7.82 21.46 -7.54
CA ARG A 105 -7.13 20.56 -6.61
C ARG A 105 -5.62 20.63 -6.81
N ASP A 106 -4.89 20.65 -5.70
CA ASP A 106 -3.44 20.40 -5.76
C ASP A 106 -3.20 18.90 -5.95
N GLY A 107 -1.94 18.51 -6.22
CA GLY A 107 -1.54 17.12 -6.07
C GLY A 107 -1.79 16.58 -4.64
N PRO A 108 -2.02 15.27 -4.47
CA PRO A 108 -2.16 14.68 -3.15
C PRO A 108 -0.85 14.85 -2.36
N ARG A 109 -0.97 15.27 -1.10
CA ARG A 109 0.13 15.32 -0.13
C ARG A 109 -0.03 14.16 0.83
N TYR A 110 0.92 13.24 0.82
CA TYR A 110 0.90 12.05 1.66
C TYR A 110 1.62 12.28 2.98
N ALA A 111 1.03 11.84 4.10
CA ALA A 111 1.62 12.04 5.43
C ALA A 111 3.04 11.48 5.56
N PRO A 112 3.38 10.28 5.04
CA PRO A 112 4.76 9.79 5.06
C PRO A 112 5.75 10.66 4.27
N GLN A 113 5.34 11.31 3.18
CA GLN A 113 6.23 12.24 2.46
C GLN A 113 6.53 13.49 3.28
N LEU A 114 5.55 14.01 4.01
CA LEU A 114 5.74 15.14 4.91
C LEU A 114 6.69 14.76 6.07
N ILE A 115 6.49 13.58 6.68
CA ILE A 115 7.39 13.04 7.71
C ILE A 115 8.81 12.88 7.16
N ALA A 116 9.00 12.24 6.00
CA ALA A 116 10.31 12.09 5.38
C ALA A 116 11.00 13.45 5.17
N THR A 117 10.25 14.44 4.64
CA THR A 117 10.75 15.79 4.38
C THR A 117 11.16 16.51 5.68
N GLU A 118 10.40 16.35 6.78
CA GLU A 118 10.71 16.93 8.10
C GLU A 118 12.09 16.47 8.62
N TYR A 119 12.46 15.21 8.37
CA TYR A 119 13.77 14.66 8.72
C TYR A 119 14.83 14.80 7.61
N GLY A 120 14.54 15.49 6.51
CA GLY A 120 15.49 15.75 5.42
C GLY A 120 15.71 14.55 4.48
N HIS A 121 14.75 13.63 4.39
CA HIS A 121 14.73 12.52 3.44
C HIS A 121 13.78 12.81 2.27
N THR A 122 14.01 12.14 1.14
CA THR A 122 13.10 12.15 -0.02
C THR A 122 12.36 10.82 -0.11
N LEU A 123 11.03 10.84 -0.26
CA LEU A 123 10.20 9.62 -0.35
C LEU A 123 9.54 9.51 -1.72
N TYR A 124 9.88 8.43 -2.42
CA TYR A 124 9.33 8.01 -3.70
C TYR A 124 8.37 6.83 -3.53
N TYR A 125 7.23 6.87 -4.21
CA TYR A 125 6.33 5.73 -4.30
C TYR A 125 6.58 4.99 -5.62
N THR A 126 6.69 3.67 -5.58
CA THR A 126 6.72 2.88 -6.81
C THR A 126 5.35 2.87 -7.49
N PRO A 127 5.30 2.84 -8.84
CA PRO A 127 4.07 2.63 -9.58
C PRO A 127 3.29 1.37 -9.14
N PRO A 128 1.95 1.36 -9.19
CA PRO A 128 1.15 0.17 -8.91
C PRO A 128 1.48 -0.97 -9.88
N TYR A 129 1.48 -2.22 -9.39
CA TYR A 129 1.75 -3.43 -10.18
C TYR A 129 3.17 -3.58 -10.77
N HIS A 130 4.14 -2.83 -10.25
CA HIS A 130 5.55 -2.90 -10.65
C HIS A 130 6.49 -3.41 -9.53
N PRO A 131 6.36 -4.68 -9.08
CA PRO A 131 7.18 -5.24 -8.00
C PRO A 131 8.68 -5.35 -8.35
N GLU A 132 9.03 -5.39 -9.64
CA GLU A 132 10.42 -5.37 -10.12
C GLU A 132 11.17 -4.07 -9.79
N LEU A 133 10.44 -2.97 -9.52
CA LEU A 133 10.97 -1.70 -9.03
C LEU A 133 11.18 -1.70 -7.49
N GLN A 134 10.97 -2.83 -6.83
CA GLN A 134 11.05 -2.95 -5.38
C GLN A 134 12.18 -3.91 -4.97
N PRO A 135 13.39 -3.40 -4.66
CA PRO A 135 14.53 -4.24 -4.26
C PRO A 135 14.22 -5.18 -3.09
N ILE A 136 13.29 -4.78 -2.20
CA ILE A 136 12.87 -5.57 -1.04
C ILE A 136 12.25 -6.92 -1.43
N GLU A 137 11.58 -7.04 -2.58
CA GLU A 137 10.99 -8.31 -3.05
C GLU A 137 12.07 -9.34 -3.40
N ILE A 138 13.19 -8.90 -3.97
CA ILE A 138 14.33 -9.77 -4.28
C ILE A 138 14.97 -10.28 -2.98
N ILE A 139 15.14 -9.39 -1.99
CA ILE A 139 15.70 -9.74 -0.67
C ILE A 139 14.77 -10.69 0.07
N TRP A 140 13.45 -10.44 0.05
CA TRP A 140 12.46 -11.36 0.58
C TRP A 140 12.48 -12.70 -0.15
N GLY A 141 12.68 -12.74 -1.47
CA GLY A 141 12.87 -13.99 -2.22
C GLY A 141 14.03 -14.83 -1.69
N ILE A 142 15.20 -14.21 -1.45
CA ILE A 142 16.38 -14.88 -0.86
C ILE A 142 16.05 -15.44 0.54
N VAL A 143 15.42 -14.64 1.40
CA VAL A 143 15.07 -15.04 2.78
C VAL A 143 14.00 -16.14 2.76
N LYS A 144 12.93 -15.99 1.98
CA LYS A 144 11.84 -16.98 1.81
C LYS A 144 12.40 -18.32 1.29
N GLN A 145 13.33 -18.31 0.33
CA GLN A 145 13.98 -19.53 -0.17
C GLN A 145 14.79 -20.27 0.91
N LYS A 146 15.49 -19.55 1.80
CA LYS A 146 16.15 -20.15 2.97
C LYS A 146 15.14 -20.69 3.99
N MET A 147 14.04 -19.96 4.21
CA MET A 147 12.96 -20.34 5.14
C MET A 147 12.29 -21.65 4.69
N ALA A 148 11.94 -21.77 3.41
CA ALA A 148 11.21 -22.91 2.83
C ALA A 148 11.92 -24.27 2.99
N ARG A 149 13.25 -24.30 3.20
CA ARG A 149 14.02 -25.53 3.43
C ARG A 149 13.64 -26.31 4.69
N ARG A 150 12.96 -25.67 5.65
CA ARG A 150 12.44 -26.30 6.88
C ARG A 150 11.22 -25.53 7.37
N LEU A 151 10.12 -26.21 7.68
CA LEU A 151 8.98 -25.59 8.35
C LEU A 151 9.36 -25.12 9.76
N SER A 152 8.86 -23.95 10.17
CA SER A 152 9.04 -23.46 11.54
C SER A 152 8.14 -24.23 12.50
N THR A 153 8.63 -24.56 13.69
CA THR A 153 7.86 -25.33 14.70
C THR A 153 7.07 -24.45 15.67
N SER A 154 7.36 -23.15 15.69
CA SER A 154 6.69 -22.14 16.52
C SER A 154 6.93 -20.73 15.96
N MET A 155 6.18 -19.74 16.44
CA MET A 155 6.42 -18.32 16.12
C MET A 155 7.81 -17.85 16.57
N ALA A 156 8.34 -18.36 17.69
CA ALA A 156 9.68 -18.03 18.17
C ALA A 156 10.79 -18.64 17.28
N ASP A 157 10.63 -19.88 16.82
CA ASP A 157 11.53 -20.49 15.81
C ASP A 157 11.46 -19.72 14.49
N MET A 158 10.27 -19.27 14.07
CA MET A 158 10.10 -18.45 12.88
C MET A 158 10.84 -17.11 12.99
N ASP A 159 10.60 -16.34 14.05
CA ASP A 159 11.25 -15.03 14.29
C ASP A 159 12.78 -15.14 14.39
N ALA A 160 13.28 -16.11 15.17
CA ALA A 160 14.72 -16.32 15.33
C ALA A 160 15.41 -16.69 14.00
N ARG A 161 14.78 -17.56 13.19
CA ARG A 161 15.27 -17.93 11.86
C ARG A 161 15.19 -16.79 10.86
N LEU A 162 14.11 -16.00 10.90
CA LEU A 162 13.92 -14.83 10.04
C LEU A 162 15.03 -13.81 10.28
N LYS A 163 15.25 -13.44 11.55
CA LYS A 163 16.35 -12.55 11.96
C LYS A 163 17.72 -13.08 11.52
N LYS A 164 17.99 -14.37 11.73
CA LYS A 164 19.21 -15.03 11.26
C LYS A 164 19.37 -14.89 9.74
N PHE A 165 18.37 -15.32 8.95
CA PHE A 165 18.50 -15.34 7.49
C PHE A 165 18.54 -13.94 6.86
N MET A 166 17.90 -12.94 7.49
CA MET A 166 18.04 -11.53 7.13
C MET A 166 19.46 -11.01 7.40
N SER A 167 20.07 -11.36 8.55
CA SER A 167 21.46 -10.98 8.87
C SER A 167 22.51 -11.67 7.99
N GLU A 168 22.16 -12.80 7.37
CA GLU A 168 23.00 -13.49 6.37
C GLU A 168 22.86 -12.90 4.94
N VAL A 169 22.03 -11.87 4.73
CA VAL A 169 21.94 -11.20 3.42
C VAL A 169 23.14 -10.28 3.26
N THR A 170 23.96 -10.54 2.24
CA THR A 170 25.22 -9.82 2.04
C THR A 170 25.00 -8.43 1.45
N SER A 171 25.92 -7.49 1.71
CA SER A 171 25.92 -6.17 1.06
C SER A 171 25.93 -6.27 -0.47
N SER A 172 26.56 -7.31 -1.04
CA SER A 172 26.52 -7.57 -2.49
C SER A 172 25.14 -7.99 -2.99
N GLN A 173 24.32 -8.69 -2.19
CA GLN A 173 22.93 -9.01 -2.52
C GLN A 173 22.05 -7.75 -2.46
N TRP A 174 22.21 -6.90 -1.45
CA TRP A 174 21.53 -5.60 -1.37
C TRP A 174 21.83 -4.70 -2.58
N VAL A 175 23.11 -4.51 -2.90
CA VAL A 175 23.55 -3.71 -4.05
C VAL A 175 23.09 -4.31 -5.38
N SER A 176 23.12 -5.65 -5.53
CA SER A 176 22.64 -6.32 -6.74
C SER A 176 21.12 -6.17 -6.92
N SER A 177 20.36 -6.25 -5.84
CA SER A 177 18.90 -6.06 -5.86
C SER A 177 18.53 -4.62 -6.24
N HIS A 178 19.24 -3.63 -5.70
CA HIS A 178 19.08 -2.23 -6.07
C HIS A 178 19.40 -2.01 -7.56
N ARG A 179 20.55 -2.48 -8.05
CA ARG A 179 20.92 -2.37 -9.48
C ARG A 179 19.93 -3.04 -10.41
N LYS A 180 19.29 -4.15 -9.98
CA LYS A 180 18.25 -4.80 -10.78
C LYS A 180 17.00 -3.92 -10.90
N ALA A 181 16.56 -3.27 -9.81
CA ALA A 181 15.47 -2.30 -9.88
C ALA A 181 15.82 -1.11 -10.80
N GLN A 182 17.03 -0.55 -10.67
CA GLN A 182 17.51 0.53 -11.55
C GLN A 182 17.50 0.14 -13.04
N ALA A 183 17.90 -1.08 -13.38
CA ALA A 183 17.83 -1.55 -14.78
C ALA A 183 16.39 -1.68 -15.31
N PHE A 184 15.39 -1.82 -14.44
CA PHE A 184 13.98 -1.67 -14.83
C PHE A 184 13.56 -0.20 -14.92
N GLU A 185 14.02 0.66 -14.00
CA GLU A 185 13.80 2.12 -14.08
C GLU A 185 14.31 2.70 -15.41
N ASP A 186 15.55 2.37 -15.79
CA ASP A 186 16.17 2.77 -17.07
C ASP A 186 15.33 2.29 -18.27
N LYS A 187 14.92 1.01 -18.27
CA LYS A 187 14.08 0.43 -19.32
C LYS A 187 12.71 1.11 -19.44
N TYR A 188 12.09 1.51 -18.32
CA TYR A 188 10.82 2.22 -18.35
C TYR A 188 10.98 3.70 -18.74
N ALA A 189 12.13 4.31 -18.45
CA ALA A 189 12.46 5.65 -18.95
C ALA A 189 12.60 5.65 -20.48
N GLU A 190 13.33 4.68 -21.05
CA GLU A 190 13.48 4.52 -22.51
C GLU A 190 12.14 4.36 -23.25
N VAL A 191 11.15 3.69 -22.63
CA VAL A 191 9.81 3.51 -23.22
C VAL A 191 8.91 4.74 -23.02
N ASN A 192 9.11 5.53 -21.96
CA ASN A 192 8.27 6.70 -21.66
C ASN A 192 8.60 7.94 -22.49
N ASP A 193 9.78 8.00 -23.12
CA ASP A 193 10.07 9.03 -24.15
C ASP A 193 9.23 8.81 -25.44
N ASP A 194 8.69 7.59 -25.65
CA ASP A 194 7.75 7.24 -26.72
C ASP A 194 6.27 7.18 -26.23
N ASP A 195 5.79 8.32 -25.71
CA ASP A 195 4.38 8.79 -25.79
C ASP A 195 3.27 7.93 -25.10
N ILE A 196 3.23 7.89 -23.76
CA ILE A 196 2.01 7.54 -22.99
C ILE A 196 1.77 8.52 -21.82
N PRO A 197 0.65 9.28 -21.79
CA PRO A 197 0.27 10.06 -20.62
C PRO A 197 -0.04 9.17 -19.42
N LEU A 198 0.65 9.40 -18.29
CA LEU A 198 0.34 8.78 -17.00
C LEU A 198 -1.11 9.05 -16.60
N ALA A 199 -1.99 8.10 -16.87
CA ALA A 199 -3.39 8.16 -16.48
C ALA A 199 -3.48 8.21 -14.95
N GLY A 200 -3.93 9.36 -14.41
CA GLY A 200 -4.13 9.53 -12.99
C GLY A 200 -5.11 8.48 -12.47
N SER A 201 -4.63 7.61 -11.57
CA SER A 201 -5.43 6.56 -10.95
C SER A 201 -6.40 7.15 -9.90
N ASP A 202 -7.41 7.88 -10.37
CA ASP A 202 -8.64 8.18 -9.62
C ASP A 202 -9.55 6.94 -9.70
N SER A 203 -9.08 5.79 -9.18
CA SER A 203 -9.89 4.57 -9.07
C SER A 203 -10.65 4.54 -7.74
N ASP A 204 -11.78 5.26 -7.67
CA ASP A 204 -12.81 5.00 -6.66
C ASP A 204 -13.46 3.64 -6.99
N SER A 205 -12.80 2.55 -6.59
CA SER A 205 -13.29 1.17 -6.75
C SER A 205 -14.12 0.75 -5.53
N ASP A 206 -15.43 0.93 -5.63
CA ASP A 206 -16.42 0.21 -4.81
C ASP A 206 -16.81 -1.10 -5.51
N SER A 207 -16.40 -2.24 -4.95
CA SER A 207 -17.07 -3.53 -5.20
C SER A 207 -16.66 -4.58 -4.18
N GLY A 208 -17.65 -5.21 -3.53
CA GLY A 208 -17.43 -6.39 -2.69
C GLY A 208 -16.92 -7.61 -3.49
N GLY A 209 -16.22 -8.50 -2.81
CA GLY A 209 -15.39 -9.52 -3.47
C GLY A 209 -16.08 -10.79 -3.97
N ARG A 210 -15.30 -11.59 -4.69
CA ARG A 210 -15.31 -13.06 -4.70
C ARG A 210 -14.01 -13.59 -5.32
N ASP A 211 -13.62 -14.79 -4.91
CA ASP A 211 -12.34 -15.44 -5.23
C ASP A 211 -12.18 -15.80 -6.72
N GLY A 212 -10.92 -15.99 -7.16
CA GLY A 212 -10.60 -16.43 -8.52
C GLY A 212 -9.09 -16.51 -8.85
N ASP A 213 -8.44 -17.53 -8.29
CA ASP A 213 -7.29 -18.28 -8.85
C ASP A 213 -6.08 -17.55 -9.49
N VAL A 214 -4.96 -17.54 -8.76
CA VAL A 214 -3.62 -17.24 -9.30
C VAL A 214 -2.88 -18.52 -9.74
N ALA A 215 -3.02 -18.89 -11.00
CA ALA A 215 -2.36 -20.07 -11.60
C ALA A 215 -1.74 -19.78 -12.99
N PHE A 216 -0.77 -18.85 -13.06
CA PHE A 216 0.02 -18.62 -14.28
C PHE A 216 1.43 -18.06 -14.00
N LEU A 217 2.30 -18.82 -13.32
CA LEU A 217 3.76 -18.55 -13.25
C LEU A 217 4.60 -19.84 -13.11
N LEU A 218 4.20 -20.92 -13.79
CA LEU A 218 5.07 -22.07 -14.03
C LEU A 218 4.96 -22.47 -15.50
N GLY A 219 5.86 -21.91 -16.31
CA GLY A 219 6.10 -22.41 -17.66
C GLY A 219 6.85 -23.73 -17.57
N GLU A 220 6.18 -24.82 -17.95
CA GLU A 220 6.82 -26.11 -18.19
C GLU A 220 7.63 -26.02 -19.48
N GLU A 221 8.96 -26.16 -19.41
CA GLU A 221 9.75 -26.65 -20.55
C GLU A 221 10.23 -28.06 -20.22
N SER A 222 9.67 -29.05 -20.92
CA SER A 222 10.09 -30.46 -20.85
C SER A 222 10.06 -31.10 -22.24
N GLY A 223 11.16 -31.76 -22.61
CA GLY A 223 11.35 -32.48 -23.89
C GLY A 223 12.12 -31.68 -24.95
N GLU A 224 12.91 -32.25 -25.87
CA GLU A 224 13.47 -33.62 -26.09
C GLU A 224 14.84 -33.41 -26.83
N GLU A 225 15.77 -34.35 -27.11
CA GLU A 225 15.93 -35.81 -27.01
C GLU A 225 17.46 -36.07 -26.90
N TYR A 226 17.96 -37.08 -26.15
CA TYR A 226 19.25 -37.74 -26.46
C TYR A 226 19.28 -39.23 -26.03
N ASN A 227 19.70 -40.08 -26.96
CA ASN A 227 19.91 -41.55 -26.89
C ASN A 227 20.49 -42.09 -25.57
#